data_AF-A0A6P2DFB3-F1
#
_entry.id   AF-A0A6P2DFB3-F1
#
_cell.length_a   1.000
_cell.length_b   1.000
_cell.length_c   1.000
_cell.angle_alpha   90.00
_cell.angle_beta   90.00
_cell.angle_gamma   90.00
#
_symmetry.space_group_name_H-M   'P 1'
#
loop_
_entity.id
_entity.type
_entity.pdbx_description
1 polymer ?
#
loop_
_entity_poly.entity_id
_entity_poly.type
_entity_poly.pdbx_seq_one_letter_code
_entity_poly.pdbx_strand_id
1 'polypeptide(L)'
;MFQDWLDVLLSGSYEEALPTLTLTSEATGETTGSGRLIWRGGDDLRIQAATRKVENPTVVEPSEPAEKQDVPAKILPGDLIPHSTFLTAVGRTKRQWTARTDPCSLDGLTTSGSDLIWDFSVTGACLSNETSSTKHHYLRFLLSPCPETWTRFTHTTVTNGLSEEPRTRSSLDWLMCLPSFGNVSAIRQNKDWFEVFVEFKEGTPECDPHDIVAAIGRAFSFFLGRQCISRGYEYVAPGKHVRRLDVRRVEAKRGTLRQPLGWQLTLRNNIEPTLGPTIDFFLTERGQRVAQYLFLCWDTVDNAFATQQAIASICIEGMLRVAAEVWGPEEGGGSKVEGIQKILTWLEVDPNPIGLTPNFVNRIKGMVNGMMKAKLSAKDVQRDWTARGLLGDTKGEFQAWSDTRQPLAHGKIPPAAESQTDLQVRLNQHSAILNLLNKMVLGLIGYEGEYVDHSKRGYPPAPFPNP
;
A
#
# COMPACT_ATOMS: atom_id res chain seq x y z
N MET A 1 22.12 4.62 27.81
CA MET A 1 21.11 3.61 27.45
C MET A 1 20.58 3.96 26.08
N PHE A 2 20.71 3.09 25.07
CA PHE A 2 19.75 3.16 23.97
C PHE A 2 18.42 2.70 24.56
N GLN A 3 17.39 3.52 24.43
CA GLN A 3 16.03 2.98 24.40
C GLN A 3 15.97 2.07 23.18
N ASP A 4 15.31 0.92 23.33
CA ASP A 4 15.01 0.03 22.21
C ASP A 4 14.40 0.90 21.09
N TRP A 5 14.73 0.66 19.80
CA TRP A 5 14.12 1.45 18.72
C TRP A 5 12.59 1.38 18.78
N LEU A 6 12.08 0.24 19.26
CA LEU A 6 10.66 0.10 19.56
C LEU A 6 10.15 1.12 20.59
N ASP A 7 10.91 1.40 21.65
CA ASP A 7 10.53 2.38 22.67
C ASP A 7 10.45 3.79 22.07
N VAL A 8 11.37 4.13 21.16
CA VAL A 8 11.34 5.39 20.41
C VAL A 8 10.04 5.47 19.61
N LEU A 9 9.74 4.46 18.81
CA LEU A 9 8.52 4.42 17.98
C LEU A 9 7.22 4.43 18.82
N LEU A 10 7.21 3.76 19.98
CA LEU A 10 6.08 3.73 20.91
C LEU A 10 5.87 5.09 21.59
N SER A 11 6.96 5.71 22.07
CA SER A 11 6.92 7.04 22.69
C SER A 11 6.42 8.12 21.72
N GLY A 12 6.60 7.91 20.41
CA GLY A 12 6.30 8.91 19.40
C GLY A 12 7.20 10.13 19.56
N SER A 13 8.47 9.95 19.93
CA SER A 13 9.41 11.07 20.02
C SER A 13 10.83 10.61 19.74
N TYR A 14 11.55 11.37 18.92
CA TYR A 14 12.97 11.14 18.66
C TYR A 14 13.65 12.49 18.44
N GLU A 15 14.76 12.73 19.12
CA GLU A 15 15.60 13.90 18.87
C GLU A 15 17.07 13.46 18.83
N GLU A 16 17.75 13.77 17.74
CA GLU A 16 19.16 13.43 17.56
C GLU A 16 19.92 14.59 16.93
N ALA A 17 21.04 14.94 17.54
CA ALA A 17 21.94 15.95 17.00
C ALA A 17 22.71 15.38 15.80
N LEU A 18 22.84 16.19 14.76
CA LEU A 18 23.60 15.91 13.54
C LEU A 18 24.81 16.87 13.48
N PRO A 19 25.94 16.56 14.15
CA PRO A 19 27.15 17.37 14.09
C PRO A 19 27.62 17.70 12.68
N THR A 20 27.39 16.78 11.73
CA THR A 20 27.61 17.01 10.31
C THR A 20 26.29 16.82 9.60
N LEU A 21 25.89 17.79 8.78
CA LEU A 21 24.71 17.75 7.94
C LEU A 21 25.05 18.33 6.58
N THR A 22 24.85 17.55 5.53
CA THR A 22 24.96 17.95 4.14
C THR A 22 23.55 18.07 3.56
N LEU A 23 23.23 19.22 3.00
CA LEU A 23 22.02 19.46 2.23
C LEU A 23 22.38 19.43 0.75
N THR A 24 21.70 18.59 -0.02
CA THR A 24 21.90 18.45 -1.47
C THR A 24 20.65 18.88 -2.20
N SER A 25 20.80 19.75 -3.20
CA SER A 25 19.73 20.18 -4.08
C SER A 25 20.16 20.15 -5.55
N GLU A 26 19.21 19.87 -6.44
CA GLU A 26 19.45 19.82 -7.90
C GLU A 26 19.90 21.17 -8.47
N ALA A 27 19.38 22.28 -7.92
CA ALA A 27 19.67 23.62 -8.43
C ALA A 27 20.94 24.23 -7.82
N THR A 28 21.33 23.79 -6.62
CA THR A 28 22.25 24.55 -5.76
C THR A 28 23.49 23.77 -5.33
N GLY A 29 23.56 22.48 -5.60
CA GLY A 29 24.66 21.61 -5.18
C GLY A 29 24.60 21.25 -3.69
N GLU A 30 25.76 21.01 -3.09
CA GLU A 30 25.90 20.53 -1.71
C GLU A 30 26.31 21.66 -0.74
N THR A 31 25.60 21.79 0.37
CA THR A 31 25.95 22.70 1.47
C THR A 31 26.12 21.92 2.77
N THR A 32 27.19 22.16 3.51
CA THR A 32 27.48 21.45 4.77
C THR A 32 27.35 22.36 5.99
N GLY A 33 26.91 21.77 7.10
CA GLY A 33 26.69 22.44 8.37
C GLY A 33 26.44 21.45 9.50
N SER A 34 25.66 21.86 10.49
CA SER A 34 25.20 21.00 11.58
C SER A 34 23.68 21.08 11.69
N GLY A 35 23.06 20.22 12.48
CA GLY A 35 21.62 20.29 12.68
C GLY A 35 21.10 19.34 13.73
N ARG A 36 19.80 19.12 13.70
CA ARG A 36 19.09 18.14 14.51
C ARG A 36 17.94 17.52 13.74
N LEU A 37 17.72 16.24 13.95
CA LEU A 37 16.54 15.51 13.51
C LEU A 37 15.56 15.44 14.68
N ILE A 38 14.34 15.94 14.48
CA ILE A 38 13.28 15.95 15.50
C ILE A 38 12.06 15.25 14.91
N TRP A 39 11.58 14.24 15.63
CA TRP A 39 10.35 13.55 15.33
C TRP A 39 9.40 13.64 16.52
N ARG A 40 8.12 13.91 16.23
CA ARG A 40 7.03 13.81 17.19
C ARG A 40 5.89 13.04 16.52
N GLY A 41 5.47 11.93 17.11
CA GLY A 41 4.46 11.03 16.57
C GLY A 41 3.10 11.73 16.55
N GLY A 42 2.61 12.01 15.35
CA GLY A 42 1.39 12.79 15.10
C GLY A 42 1.64 14.17 14.51
N ASP A 43 2.88 14.66 14.60
CA ASP A 43 3.35 15.85 13.89
C ASP A 43 4.26 15.44 12.71
N ASP A 44 4.77 16.44 11.99
CA ASP A 44 5.77 16.22 10.95
C ASP A 44 7.14 15.86 11.52
N LEU A 45 7.89 15.02 10.81
CA LEU A 45 9.30 14.78 11.06
C LEU A 45 10.07 15.99 10.54
N ARG A 46 10.80 16.65 11.42
CA ARG A 46 11.48 17.91 11.15
C ARG A 46 12.99 17.74 11.17
N ILE A 47 13.66 18.27 10.17
CA ILE A 47 15.10 18.55 10.29
C ILE A 47 15.25 20.03 10.55
N GLN A 48 16.12 20.36 11.50
CA GLN A 48 16.59 21.71 11.68
C GLN A 48 18.08 21.80 11.36
N ALA A 49 18.43 22.42 10.24
CA ALA A 49 19.83 22.66 9.89
C ALA A 49 20.25 24.03 10.44
N ALA A 50 21.39 24.08 11.12
CA ALA A 50 22.06 25.31 11.50
C ALA A 50 23.24 25.55 10.55
N THR A 51 23.14 26.61 9.76
CA THR A 51 24.25 27.14 8.95
C THR A 51 24.72 28.48 9.52
N ARG A 52 26.01 28.76 9.38
CA ARG A 52 26.57 30.04 9.83
C ARG A 52 25.97 31.17 8.99
N LYS A 53 25.46 32.22 9.61
CA LYS A 53 24.91 33.39 8.91
C LYS A 53 26.04 34.16 8.22
N VAL A 54 25.88 34.43 6.93
CA VAL A 54 26.75 35.37 6.19
C VAL A 54 26.24 36.79 6.47
N GLU A 55 27.14 37.75 6.66
CA GLU A 55 26.80 39.14 7.02
C GLU A 55 25.93 39.84 5.95
N ASN A 56 25.94 39.35 4.70
CA ASN A 56 25.09 39.80 3.60
C ASN A 56 24.53 38.58 2.82
N PRO A 57 23.35 38.05 3.17
CA PRO A 57 22.77 36.93 2.43
C PRO A 57 22.31 37.41 1.04
N THR A 58 22.88 36.84 -0.02
CA THR A 58 22.37 37.06 -1.39
C THR A 58 21.19 36.12 -1.61
N VAL A 59 20.03 36.65 -1.99
CA VAL A 59 18.92 35.81 -2.46
C VAL A 59 19.37 35.22 -3.80
N VAL A 60 19.50 33.90 -3.89
CA VAL A 60 19.71 33.24 -5.18
C VAL A 60 18.35 33.20 -5.86
N GLU A 61 18.04 34.24 -6.66
CA GLU A 61 16.85 34.19 -7.50
C GLU A 61 17.02 33.06 -8.52
N PRO A 62 15.96 32.26 -8.80
CA PRO A 62 16.01 31.26 -9.86
C PRO A 62 16.24 32.01 -11.17
N SER A 63 17.46 31.90 -11.71
CA SER A 63 17.79 32.48 -13.01
C SER A 63 16.85 31.89 -14.07
N GLU A 64 16.44 32.77 -14.99
CA GLU A 64 15.57 32.54 -16.15
C GLU A 64 15.81 31.20 -16.89
N PRO A 65 14.80 30.70 -17.64
CA PRO A 65 14.85 29.37 -18.25
C PRO A 65 16.14 29.13 -19.05
N ALA A 66 16.71 27.97 -18.78
CA ALA A 66 18.00 27.48 -19.21
C ALA A 66 18.18 27.45 -20.73
N GLU A 67 18.61 28.55 -21.33
CA GLU A 67 19.36 28.53 -22.58
C GLU A 67 20.59 29.43 -22.44
N LYS A 68 21.73 28.79 -22.12
CA LYS A 68 23.08 29.37 -22.03
C LYS A 68 23.42 30.08 -20.71
N GLN A 69 23.69 29.30 -19.67
CA GLN A 69 24.75 29.68 -18.72
C GLN A 69 25.36 28.42 -18.07
N ASP A 70 26.66 28.29 -18.26
CA ASP A 70 27.51 27.29 -17.63
C ASP A 70 27.57 27.53 -16.11
N VAL A 71 27.28 26.47 -15.36
CA VAL A 71 27.50 26.25 -13.91
C VAL A 71 26.74 27.22 -12.98
N PRO A 72 25.72 26.76 -12.22
CA PRO A 72 25.10 27.58 -11.18
C PRO A 72 26.14 27.96 -10.11
N ALA A 73 26.13 29.23 -9.70
CA ALA A 73 27.03 29.75 -8.68
C ALA A 73 26.95 28.87 -7.42
N LYS A 74 28.11 28.41 -6.93
CA LYS A 74 28.22 27.57 -5.74
C LYS A 74 27.67 28.31 -4.53
N ILE A 75 26.51 27.86 -4.03
CA ILE A 75 25.87 28.43 -2.85
C ILE A 75 26.77 28.19 -1.62
N LEU A 76 26.97 29.22 -0.80
CA LEU A 76 27.79 29.18 0.40
C LEU A 76 26.93 28.88 1.65
N PRO A 77 27.51 28.28 2.71
CA PRO A 77 26.81 28.10 3.98
C PRO A 77 26.26 29.44 4.51
N GLY A 78 24.92 29.58 4.54
CA GLY A 78 24.23 30.78 5.01
C GLY A 78 23.47 31.60 3.94
N ASP A 79 23.49 31.18 2.68
CA ASP A 79 22.68 31.79 1.61
C ASP A 79 21.22 31.33 1.66
N LEU A 80 20.29 32.14 1.14
CA LEU A 80 18.85 31.86 1.08
C LEU A 80 18.51 30.86 -0.04
N ILE A 81 18.00 29.68 0.31
CA ILE A 81 17.58 28.64 -0.66
C ILE A 81 16.14 28.93 -1.11
N PRO A 82 15.84 28.94 -2.42
CA PRO A 82 14.48 29.11 -2.93
C PRO A 82 13.51 28.02 -2.43
N HIS A 83 12.27 28.40 -2.13
CA HIS A 83 11.23 27.45 -1.70
C HIS A 83 10.90 26.35 -2.72
N SER A 84 11.18 26.59 -4.01
CA SER A 84 10.94 25.63 -5.10
C SER A 84 11.99 24.52 -5.20
N THR A 85 13.01 24.55 -4.34
CA THR A 85 14.16 23.65 -4.41
C THR A 85 13.95 22.41 -3.54
N PHE A 86 14.06 21.22 -4.13
CA PHE A 86 14.04 19.96 -3.38
C PHE A 86 15.37 19.73 -2.67
N LEU A 87 15.31 19.40 -1.39
CA LEU A 87 16.47 19.16 -0.54
C LEU A 87 16.45 17.72 -0.02
N THR A 88 17.57 17.04 -0.18
CA THR A 88 17.89 15.84 0.58
C THR A 88 18.91 16.18 1.65
N ALA A 89 18.69 15.69 2.85
CA ALA A 89 19.58 15.93 3.97
C ALA A 89 20.29 14.62 4.34
N VAL A 90 21.62 14.66 4.40
CA VAL A 90 22.46 13.55 4.85
C VAL A 90 23.34 14.03 5.99
N GLY A 91 23.15 13.50 7.19
CA GLY A 91 23.95 13.86 8.35
C GLY A 91 24.58 12.66 9.04
N ARG A 92 25.56 12.92 9.92
CA ARG A 92 26.07 11.90 10.85
C ARG A 92 25.72 12.30 12.26
N THR A 93 25.22 11.33 13.01
CA THR A 93 24.98 11.46 14.46
C THR A 93 26.29 11.37 15.23
N LYS A 94 26.28 11.74 16.52
CA LYS A 94 27.45 11.56 17.40
C LYS A 94 27.91 10.09 17.51
N ARG A 95 26.99 9.15 17.27
CA ARG A 95 27.23 7.70 17.33
C ARG A 95 27.57 7.09 15.97
N GLN A 96 27.95 7.91 14.99
CA GLN A 96 28.35 7.49 13.64
C GLN A 96 27.23 6.88 12.78
N TRP A 97 25.96 6.97 13.20
CA TRP A 97 24.84 6.68 12.30
C TRP A 97 24.77 7.73 11.21
N THR A 98 24.55 7.29 9.98
CA THR A 98 24.24 8.15 8.83
C THR A 98 22.73 8.33 8.76
N ALA A 99 22.25 9.53 9.03
CA ALA A 99 20.86 9.91 8.86
C ALA A 99 20.66 10.45 7.44
N ARG A 100 19.64 9.97 6.73
CA ARG A 100 19.24 10.42 5.40
C ARG A 100 17.73 10.63 5.38
N THR A 101 17.25 11.67 4.71
CA THR A 101 15.82 11.91 4.56
C THR A 101 15.34 11.71 3.13
N ASP A 102 14.03 11.49 3.01
CA ASP A 102 13.35 11.57 1.72
C ASP A 102 13.46 13.02 1.17
N PRO A 103 13.43 13.22 -0.17
CA PRO A 103 13.43 14.56 -0.75
C PRO A 103 12.24 15.39 -0.25
N CYS A 104 12.48 16.64 0.13
CA CYS A 104 11.46 17.55 0.66
C CYS A 104 11.61 18.97 0.11
N SER A 105 10.52 19.75 0.14
CA SER A 105 10.56 21.19 -0.14
C SER A 105 10.90 21.97 1.14
N LEU A 106 11.41 23.18 0.97
CA LEU A 106 11.70 24.06 2.10
C LEU A 106 10.41 24.64 2.71
N ASP A 107 10.14 24.35 3.99
CA ASP A 107 8.94 24.83 4.68
C ASP A 107 9.12 26.18 5.36
N GLY A 108 10.32 26.45 5.88
CA GLY A 108 10.55 27.69 6.61
C GLY A 108 12.01 27.96 6.95
N LEU A 109 12.26 29.22 7.25
CA LEU A 109 13.55 29.72 7.67
C LEU A 109 13.39 30.61 8.88
N THR A 110 14.22 30.38 9.90
CA THR A 110 14.29 31.22 11.10
C THR A 110 15.74 31.61 11.37
N THR A 111 15.94 32.74 12.04
CA THR A 111 17.29 33.19 12.46
C THR A 111 17.39 33.14 13.98
N SER A 112 18.47 32.56 14.51
CA SER A 112 18.76 32.55 15.94
C SER A 112 20.20 32.99 16.17
N GLY A 113 20.40 34.25 16.59
CA GLY A 113 21.74 34.81 16.78
C GLY A 113 22.53 34.88 15.46
N SER A 114 23.70 34.22 15.43
CA SER A 114 24.57 34.11 14.25
C SER A 114 24.21 32.97 13.31
N ASP A 115 23.15 32.21 13.59
CA ASP A 115 22.83 30.99 12.85
C ASP A 115 21.51 31.15 12.08
N LEU A 116 21.49 30.60 10.87
CA LEU A 116 20.30 30.37 10.07
C LEU A 116 19.79 28.96 10.35
N ILE A 117 18.55 28.86 10.81
CA ILE A 117 17.87 27.62 11.12
C ILE A 117 16.84 27.34 10.03
N TRP A 118 17.14 26.33 9.22
CA TRP A 118 16.25 25.82 8.19
C TRP A 118 15.34 24.75 8.78
N ASP A 119 14.02 24.86 8.63
CA ASP A 119 13.06 23.83 9.07
C ASP A 119 12.52 23.08 7.85
N PHE A 120 12.64 21.75 7.87
CA PHE A 120 12.21 20.87 6.78
C PHE A 120 11.28 19.79 7.32
N SER A 121 10.04 19.75 6.86
CA SER A 121 9.16 18.60 7.08
C SER A 121 9.46 17.53 6.04
N VAL A 122 9.79 16.34 6.52
CA VAL A 122 10.07 15.18 5.68
C VAL A 122 9.04 14.09 5.94
N THR A 123 8.74 13.30 4.91
CA THR A 123 7.83 12.15 5.01
C THR A 123 8.46 10.94 5.68
N GLY A 124 9.79 10.92 5.79
CA GLY A 124 10.53 9.86 6.45
C GLY A 124 12.02 10.17 6.58
N ALA A 125 12.66 9.49 7.53
CA ALA A 125 14.11 9.50 7.69
C ALA A 125 14.63 8.08 7.93
N CYS A 126 15.81 7.82 7.40
CA CYS A 126 16.54 6.57 7.49
C CYS A 126 17.86 6.81 8.22
N LEU A 127 18.10 6.12 9.32
CA LEU A 127 19.39 6.05 10.01
C LEU A 127 20.04 4.72 9.63
N SER A 128 21.23 4.74 9.07
CA SER A 128 21.99 3.54 8.75
C SER A 128 23.35 3.52 9.43
N ASN A 129 23.81 2.32 9.76
CA ASN A 129 25.15 2.06 10.28
C ASN A 129 25.66 0.73 9.74
N GLU A 130 26.97 0.63 9.53
CA GLU A 130 27.63 -0.63 9.21
C GLU A 130 27.84 -1.42 10.50
N THR A 131 27.47 -2.70 10.51
CA THR A 131 27.66 -3.57 11.66
C THR A 131 28.82 -4.52 11.43
N SER A 132 29.74 -4.60 12.40
CA SER A 132 30.90 -5.50 12.35
C SER A 132 30.57 -6.95 12.67
N SER A 133 29.35 -7.25 13.13
CA SER A 133 28.90 -8.59 13.53
C SER A 133 27.39 -8.60 13.72
N THR A 134 26.69 -9.56 13.10
CA THR A 134 25.54 -10.25 13.71
C THR A 134 25.27 -11.58 12.98
N LYS A 135 25.09 -12.68 13.73
CA LYS A 135 24.41 -13.90 13.25
C LYS A 135 22.91 -13.69 13.01
N HIS A 136 22.40 -12.54 13.40
CA HIS A 136 20.98 -12.21 13.39
C HIS A 136 20.61 -11.44 12.14
N HIS A 137 19.59 -11.92 11.44
CA HIS A 137 18.94 -11.26 10.32
C HIS A 137 17.46 -11.10 10.68
N TYR A 138 17.05 -9.87 11.00
CA TYR A 138 15.68 -9.60 11.45
C TYR A 138 15.17 -8.22 10.99
N LEU A 139 13.85 -8.08 11.02
CA LEU A 139 13.13 -6.83 10.78
C LEU A 139 12.09 -6.66 11.89
N ARG A 140 12.02 -5.50 12.51
CA ARG A 140 11.07 -5.17 13.59
C ARG A 140 10.41 -3.84 13.31
N PHE A 141 9.09 -3.72 13.47
CA PHE A 141 8.37 -2.48 13.18
C PHE A 141 7.07 -2.36 13.96
N LEU A 142 6.52 -1.14 14.02
CA LEU A 142 5.22 -0.87 14.65
C LEU A 142 4.15 -0.62 13.62
N LEU A 143 3.01 -1.28 13.80
CA LEU A 143 1.79 -1.06 13.03
C LEU A 143 0.64 -0.58 13.93
N SER A 144 -0.25 0.19 13.32
CA SER A 144 -1.53 0.65 13.87
C SER A 144 -2.58 0.60 12.75
N PRO A 145 -3.86 0.35 13.03
CA PRO A 145 -4.43 0.13 14.36
C PRO A 145 -4.22 -1.29 14.85
N CYS A 146 -4.05 -1.43 16.16
CA CYS A 146 -4.03 -2.73 16.83
C CYS A 146 -5.33 -3.52 16.56
N PRO A 147 -5.24 -4.81 16.18
CA PRO A 147 -6.38 -5.71 16.17
C PRO A 147 -7.13 -5.68 17.50
N GLU A 148 -8.45 -5.59 17.45
CA GLU A 148 -9.30 -5.60 18.64
C GLU A 148 -9.31 -6.97 19.33
N THR A 149 -9.07 -8.03 18.55
CA THR A 149 -8.95 -9.39 19.03
C THR A 149 -7.77 -10.08 18.39
N TRP A 150 -6.95 -10.72 19.23
CA TRP A 150 -5.79 -11.50 18.82
C TRP A 150 -6.15 -12.98 18.87
N THR A 151 -6.87 -13.42 17.84
CA THR A 151 -7.37 -14.79 17.76
C THR A 151 -6.26 -15.73 17.29
N ARG A 152 -5.96 -16.76 18.09
CA ARG A 152 -4.85 -17.69 17.84
C ARG A 152 -5.35 -19.06 17.42
N PHE A 153 -4.68 -19.64 16.44
CA PHE A 153 -4.79 -21.07 16.13
C PHE A 153 -3.64 -21.87 16.76
N THR A 154 -2.44 -21.27 16.88
CA THR A 154 -1.28 -21.97 17.44
C THR A 154 -1.11 -21.70 18.95
N HIS A 155 -0.91 -22.77 19.71
CA HIS A 155 -0.34 -22.69 21.06
C HIS A 155 1.17 -22.78 20.91
N THR A 156 1.88 -21.69 21.18
CA THR A 156 3.34 -21.68 21.14
C THR A 156 3.91 -21.42 22.52
N THR A 157 5.05 -22.04 22.82
CA THR A 157 5.91 -21.65 23.93
C THR A 157 7.15 -21.08 23.26
N VAL A 158 7.29 -19.76 23.19
CA VAL A 158 8.45 -19.14 22.53
C VAL A 158 9.55 -18.90 23.53
N THR A 159 10.72 -19.44 23.23
CA THR A 159 12.00 -19.05 23.81
C THR A 159 12.58 -17.91 22.97
N ASN A 160 12.68 -16.70 23.52
CA ASN A 160 13.31 -15.57 22.85
C ASN A 160 14.78 -15.90 22.53
N GLY A 161 15.15 -16.04 21.26
CA GLY A 161 16.54 -16.32 20.84
C GLY A 161 17.54 -15.19 21.13
N LEU A 162 17.07 -14.03 21.59
CA LEU A 162 17.86 -12.84 21.94
C LEU A 162 18.16 -12.74 23.45
N SER A 163 17.69 -13.68 24.26
CA SER A 163 17.85 -13.70 25.73
C SER A 163 18.40 -15.06 26.13
N GLU A 164 19.56 -15.11 26.79
CA GLU A 164 20.15 -16.36 27.31
C GLU A 164 19.23 -17.06 28.33
N GLU A 165 18.23 -16.36 28.88
CA GLU A 165 17.17 -16.94 29.70
C GLU A 165 15.88 -17.16 28.88
N PRO A 166 15.35 -18.40 28.80
CA PRO A 166 14.08 -18.69 28.15
C PRO A 166 12.93 -18.09 28.96
N ARG A 167 12.54 -16.86 28.63
CA ARG A 167 11.34 -16.23 29.22
C ARG A 167 10.09 -16.88 28.63
N THR A 168 9.47 -17.78 29.38
CA THR A 168 8.12 -18.27 29.12
C THR A 168 7.14 -17.11 29.33
N ARG A 169 6.70 -16.45 28.25
CA ARG A 169 5.66 -15.41 28.31
C ARG A 169 4.34 -16.02 27.84
N SER A 170 3.46 -16.38 28.77
CA SER A 170 2.25 -17.15 28.49
C SER A 170 1.01 -16.31 28.09
N SER A 171 1.08 -14.98 27.93
CA SER A 171 -0.17 -14.20 27.80
C SER A 171 -0.12 -12.85 27.07
N LEU A 172 0.84 -12.58 26.16
CA LEU A 172 0.76 -11.39 25.31
C LEU A 172 0.16 -11.77 23.96
N ASP A 173 -1.02 -11.20 23.65
CA ASP A 173 -1.71 -11.12 22.36
C ASP A 173 -0.76 -11.19 21.14
N TRP A 174 -0.40 -12.41 20.71
CA TRP A 174 0.49 -12.67 19.59
C TRP A 174 -0.23 -13.32 18.40
N LEU A 175 0.28 -13.11 17.19
CA LEU A 175 -0.03 -13.89 15.99
C LEU A 175 1.28 -14.37 15.40
N MET A 176 1.31 -15.57 14.84
CA MET A 176 2.48 -16.08 14.13
C MET A 176 2.09 -16.60 12.76
N CYS A 177 2.89 -16.31 11.75
CA CYS A 177 2.69 -16.87 10.42
C CYS A 177 4.04 -17.09 9.74
N LEU A 178 4.01 -17.90 8.68
CA LEU A 178 5.21 -18.35 7.97
C LEU A 178 5.11 -18.00 6.48
N PRO A 179 5.36 -16.74 6.08
CA PRO A 179 5.58 -16.41 4.68
C PRO A 179 6.87 -17.03 4.13
N SER A 180 7.07 -16.87 2.81
CA SER A 180 8.22 -17.40 2.06
C SER A 180 9.58 -16.98 2.64
N PHE A 181 9.71 -15.75 3.17
CA PHE A 181 10.99 -15.17 3.61
C PHE A 181 11.39 -15.43 5.07
N GLY A 182 10.48 -15.92 5.93
CA GLY A 182 10.80 -16.01 7.35
C GLY A 182 9.61 -16.21 8.28
N ASN A 183 9.91 -16.31 9.58
CA ASN A 183 8.90 -16.32 10.62
C ASN A 183 8.45 -14.88 10.87
N VAL A 184 7.14 -14.64 10.85
CA VAL A 184 6.56 -13.34 11.21
C VAL A 184 5.73 -13.52 12.47
N SER A 185 6.06 -12.75 13.49
CA SER A 185 5.30 -12.66 14.73
C SER A 185 4.78 -11.25 14.90
N ALA A 186 3.55 -11.10 15.38
CA ALA A 186 2.95 -9.81 15.70
C ALA A 186 2.52 -9.84 17.16
N ILE A 187 2.80 -8.79 17.93
CA ILE A 187 2.58 -8.74 19.38
C ILE A 187 1.97 -7.39 19.75
N ARG A 188 0.86 -7.41 20.48
CA ARG A 188 0.26 -6.20 21.02
C ARG A 188 1.19 -5.49 21.99
N GLN A 189 1.41 -4.19 21.76
CA GLN A 189 2.18 -3.32 22.68
C GLN A 189 1.25 -2.47 23.54
N ASN A 190 0.20 -1.89 22.93
CA ASN A 190 -0.85 -1.17 23.63
C ASN A 190 -2.19 -1.27 22.87
N LYS A 191 -3.14 -0.38 23.17
CA LYS A 191 -4.46 -0.37 22.52
C LYS A 191 -4.42 0.12 21.06
N ASP A 192 -3.41 0.89 20.68
CA ASP A 192 -3.31 1.56 19.39
C ASP A 192 -2.25 0.86 18.49
N TRP A 193 -1.20 0.32 19.10
CA TRP A 193 -0.01 -0.19 18.41
C TRP A 193 0.28 -1.64 18.73
N PHE A 194 0.79 -2.32 17.71
CA PHE A 194 1.37 -3.65 17.81
C PHE A 194 2.71 -3.70 17.08
N GLU A 195 3.60 -4.50 17.63
CA GLU A 195 4.90 -4.81 17.05
C GLU A 195 4.74 -5.95 16.05
N VAL A 196 5.48 -5.88 14.94
CA VAL A 196 5.75 -7.02 14.09
C VAL A 196 7.25 -7.29 14.12
N PHE A 197 7.62 -8.54 14.36
CA PHE A 197 8.99 -9.05 14.32
C PHE A 197 9.10 -10.17 13.28
N VAL A 198 10.06 -10.00 12.37
CA VAL A 198 10.38 -10.91 11.28
C VAL A 198 11.76 -11.49 11.53
N GLU A 199 11.84 -12.80 11.62
CA GLU A 199 13.11 -13.55 11.62
C GLU A 199 13.29 -14.19 10.25
N PHE A 200 14.33 -13.75 9.53
CA PHE A 200 14.59 -14.22 8.17
C PHE A 200 15.20 -15.62 8.16
N LYS A 201 14.79 -16.44 7.19
CA LYS A 201 15.43 -17.74 6.93
C LYS A 201 16.78 -17.54 6.25
N GLU A 202 17.74 -18.38 6.58
CA GLU A 202 19.04 -18.41 5.90
C GLU A 202 18.86 -18.68 4.39
N GLY A 203 19.57 -17.93 3.55
CA GLY A 203 19.48 -18.07 2.08
C GLY A 203 18.25 -17.42 1.43
N THR A 204 17.42 -16.70 2.18
CA THR A 204 16.32 -15.92 1.61
C THR A 204 16.86 -14.82 0.70
N PRO A 205 16.31 -14.61 -0.51
CA PRO A 205 16.68 -13.50 -1.37
C PRO A 205 16.59 -12.16 -0.63
N GLU A 206 17.50 -11.24 -0.93
CA GLU A 206 17.47 -9.90 -0.35
C GLU A 206 16.25 -9.13 -0.90
N CYS A 207 15.18 -9.06 -0.12
CA CYS A 207 14.04 -8.19 -0.37
C CYS A 207 14.25 -6.85 0.34
N ASP A 208 13.77 -5.76 -0.26
CA ASP A 208 13.78 -4.45 0.41
C ASP A 208 12.94 -4.54 1.71
N PRO A 209 13.50 -4.20 2.88
CA PRO A 209 12.75 -4.15 4.13
C PRO A 209 11.45 -3.33 4.03
N HIS A 210 11.46 -2.25 3.23
CA HIS A 210 10.28 -1.42 3.02
C HIS A 210 9.15 -2.21 2.33
N ASP A 211 9.46 -3.05 1.35
CA ASP A 211 8.47 -3.86 0.64
C ASP A 211 7.87 -4.93 1.55
N ILE A 212 8.68 -5.53 2.44
CA ILE A 212 8.20 -6.47 3.45
C ILE A 212 7.26 -5.79 4.44
N VAL A 213 7.65 -4.62 4.98
CA VAL A 213 6.79 -3.83 5.87
C VAL A 213 5.49 -3.48 5.17
N ALA A 214 5.54 -3.06 3.90
CA ALA A 214 4.36 -2.71 3.12
C ALA A 214 3.46 -3.94 2.87
N ALA A 215 4.01 -5.10 2.53
CA ALA A 215 3.25 -6.32 2.29
C ALA A 215 2.55 -6.81 3.57
N ILE A 216 3.27 -6.84 4.69
CA ILE A 216 2.68 -7.18 6.00
C ILE A 216 1.61 -6.17 6.39
N GLY A 217 1.88 -4.87 6.24
CA GLY A 217 0.90 -3.81 6.47
C GLY A 217 -0.38 -4.00 5.66
N ARG A 218 -0.26 -4.31 4.36
CA ARG A 218 -1.41 -4.60 3.47
C ARG A 218 -2.19 -5.84 3.89
N ALA A 219 -1.49 -6.91 4.27
CA ALA A 219 -2.12 -8.14 4.76
C ALA A 219 -2.98 -7.89 6.01
N PHE A 220 -2.41 -7.23 7.02
CA PHE A 220 -3.17 -6.82 8.21
C PHE A 220 -4.31 -5.86 7.85
N SER A 221 -4.07 -4.90 6.95
CA SER A 221 -5.10 -3.94 6.53
C SER A 221 -6.33 -4.62 5.94
N PHE A 222 -6.09 -5.64 5.10
CA PHE A 222 -7.14 -6.42 4.47
C PHE A 222 -7.99 -7.18 5.51
N PHE A 223 -7.36 -7.91 6.43
CA PHE A 223 -8.10 -8.65 7.46
C PHE A 223 -8.80 -7.74 8.47
N LEU A 224 -8.26 -6.55 8.74
CA LEU A 224 -8.88 -5.56 9.63
C LEU A 224 -9.96 -4.70 8.93
N GLY A 225 -10.00 -4.70 7.60
CA GLY A 225 -10.92 -3.86 6.82
C GLY A 225 -10.59 -2.37 6.85
N ARG A 226 -9.39 -2.00 7.30
CA ARG A 226 -8.93 -0.62 7.44
C ARG A 226 -7.43 -0.54 7.23
N GLN A 227 -6.95 0.60 6.75
CA GLN A 227 -5.54 0.78 6.46
C GLN A 227 -4.69 0.69 7.73
N CYS A 228 -3.67 -0.15 7.70
CA CYS A 228 -2.60 -0.15 8.69
C CYS A 228 -1.50 0.82 8.26
N ILE A 229 -0.98 1.57 9.24
CA ILE A 229 0.13 2.49 9.09
C ILE A 229 1.35 1.97 9.85
N SER A 230 2.53 2.12 9.24
CA SER A 230 3.83 1.93 9.89
C SER A 230 4.25 3.24 10.54
N ARG A 231 4.80 3.18 11.75
CA ARG A 231 5.52 4.31 12.38
C ARG A 231 7.01 4.32 12.02
N GLY A 232 7.52 3.22 11.50
CA GLY A 232 8.93 3.01 11.28
C GLY A 232 9.34 1.58 11.58
N TYR A 233 10.57 1.25 11.21
CA TYR A 233 11.13 -0.09 11.36
C TYR A 233 12.61 -0.06 11.75
N GLU A 234 13.11 -1.19 12.25
CA GLU A 234 14.51 -1.52 12.45
C GLU A 234 14.81 -2.81 11.67
N TYR A 235 15.81 -2.76 10.82
CA TYR A 235 16.29 -3.88 10.03
C TYR A 235 17.75 -4.13 10.35
N VAL A 236 18.07 -5.38 10.66
CA VAL A 236 19.44 -5.83 10.93
C VAL A 236 19.73 -7.02 10.04
N ALA A 237 20.82 -6.91 9.28
CA ALA A 237 21.39 -7.96 8.47
C ALA A 237 22.92 -7.93 8.60
N PRO A 238 23.63 -8.97 8.15
CA PRO A 238 25.10 -8.95 8.13
C PRO A 238 25.64 -7.71 7.40
N GLY A 239 26.42 -6.90 8.11
CA GLY A 239 27.02 -5.67 7.56
C GLY A 239 26.10 -4.45 7.49
N LYS A 240 24.80 -4.57 7.86
CA LYS A 240 23.81 -3.51 7.66
C LYS A 240 22.83 -3.41 8.83
N HIS A 241 22.77 -2.23 9.43
CA HIS A 241 21.75 -1.87 10.41
C HIS A 241 21.04 -0.60 9.97
N VAL A 242 19.74 -0.70 9.77
CA VAL A 242 18.90 0.38 9.27
C VAL A 242 17.75 0.61 10.25
N ARG A 243 17.45 1.88 10.53
CA ARG A 243 16.28 2.32 11.28
C ARG A 243 15.55 3.36 10.45
N ARG A 244 14.25 3.19 10.25
CA ARG A 244 13.41 4.13 9.51
C ARG A 244 12.34 4.72 10.41
N LEU A 245 12.12 6.02 10.29
CA LEU A 245 10.96 6.74 10.81
C LEU A 245 10.03 7.05 9.64
N ASP A 246 8.76 6.70 9.79
CA ASP A 246 7.73 6.99 8.79
C ASP A 246 6.78 8.06 9.34
N VAL A 247 6.44 9.05 8.51
CA VAL A 247 5.41 10.05 8.81
C VAL A 247 4.29 9.91 7.80
N ARG A 248 3.10 9.52 8.29
CA ARG A 248 1.87 9.57 7.50
C ARG A 248 0.88 10.51 8.18
N ARG A 249 0.41 11.51 7.42
CA ARG A 249 -0.55 12.54 7.87
C ARG A 249 -2.01 12.05 7.94
N VAL A 250 -2.30 10.82 7.50
CA VAL A 250 -3.68 10.33 7.36
C VAL A 250 -3.92 9.14 8.28
N GLU A 251 -4.61 9.39 9.40
CA GLU A 251 -5.28 8.35 10.16
C GLU A 251 -6.71 8.22 9.64
N ALA A 252 -6.96 7.32 8.69
CA ALA A 252 -8.33 6.91 8.39
C ALA A 252 -8.87 6.16 9.62
N LYS A 253 -9.62 6.86 10.50
CA LYS A 253 -10.09 6.30 11.78
C LYS A 253 -11.20 5.27 11.63
N ARG A 254 -11.78 5.15 10.44
CA ARG A 254 -12.94 4.30 10.14
C ARG A 254 -12.56 3.30 9.04
N GLY A 255 -13.12 2.09 9.10
CA GLY A 255 -13.02 1.12 8.01
C GLY A 255 -14.22 1.23 7.07
N THR A 256 -13.98 1.46 5.78
CA THR A 256 -15.01 1.29 4.72
C THR A 256 -15.16 -0.17 4.35
N LEU A 257 -14.04 -0.89 4.20
CA LEU A 257 -14.04 -2.28 3.80
C LEU A 257 -14.41 -3.16 4.99
N ARG A 258 -15.36 -4.06 4.79
CA ARG A 258 -15.73 -5.01 5.84
C ARG A 258 -14.64 -6.08 5.97
N GLN A 259 -14.35 -6.50 7.19
CA GLN A 259 -13.41 -7.59 7.46
C GLN A 259 -13.86 -8.86 6.70
N PRO A 260 -13.01 -9.47 5.85
CA PRO A 260 -13.40 -10.63 5.04
C PRO A 260 -13.83 -11.84 5.89
N LEU A 261 -13.23 -11.99 7.08
CA LEU A 261 -13.54 -13.08 8.03
C LEU A 261 -14.37 -12.61 9.24
N GLY A 262 -14.78 -11.33 9.27
CA GLY A 262 -15.65 -10.73 10.27
C GLY A 262 -15.25 -10.92 11.75
N TRP A 263 -16.27 -10.92 12.61
CA TRP A 263 -16.13 -10.90 14.08
C TRP A 263 -16.29 -12.25 14.76
N GLN A 264 -16.76 -13.26 14.02
CA GLN A 264 -17.09 -14.57 14.55
C GLN A 264 -15.81 -15.35 14.85
N LEU A 265 -15.69 -15.91 16.06
CA LEU A 265 -14.45 -16.53 16.54
C LEU A 265 -13.98 -17.67 15.62
N THR A 266 -14.91 -18.49 15.12
CA THR A 266 -14.65 -19.62 14.21
C THR A 266 -13.93 -19.17 12.94
N LEU A 267 -14.37 -18.06 12.32
CA LEU A 267 -13.77 -17.51 11.12
C LEU A 267 -12.45 -16.77 11.43
N ARG A 268 -12.36 -16.12 12.59
CA ARG A 268 -11.15 -15.42 13.02
C ARG A 268 -9.96 -16.32 13.27
N ASN A 269 -10.20 -17.57 13.68
CA ASN A 269 -9.14 -18.58 13.80
C ASN A 269 -8.43 -18.84 12.45
N ASN A 270 -9.06 -18.49 11.32
CA ASN A 270 -8.45 -18.63 10.00
C ASN A 270 -7.50 -17.47 9.65
N ILE A 271 -7.44 -16.38 10.42
CA ILE A 271 -6.56 -15.23 10.11
C ILE A 271 -5.10 -15.67 10.17
N GLU A 272 -4.68 -16.28 11.29
CA GLU A 272 -3.29 -16.70 11.53
C GLU A 272 -2.72 -17.60 10.40
N PRO A 273 -3.37 -18.72 10.00
CA PRO A 273 -2.86 -19.55 8.91
C PRO A 273 -2.91 -18.86 7.53
N THR A 274 -3.81 -17.90 7.31
CA THR A 274 -3.95 -17.21 6.02
C THR A 274 -3.02 -16.00 5.87
N LEU A 275 -2.49 -15.45 6.97
CA LEU A 275 -1.64 -14.26 6.96
C LEU A 275 -0.37 -14.46 6.12
N GLY A 276 0.31 -15.61 6.26
CA GLY A 276 1.53 -15.92 5.49
C GLY A 276 1.30 -15.87 3.97
N PRO A 277 0.38 -16.66 3.41
CA PRO A 277 0.01 -16.59 2.00
C PRO A 277 -0.42 -15.20 1.53
N THR A 278 -1.14 -14.46 2.38
CA THR A 278 -1.57 -13.09 2.06
C THR A 278 -0.38 -12.12 1.96
N ILE A 279 0.60 -12.24 2.86
CA ILE A 279 1.83 -11.46 2.82
C ILE A 279 2.59 -11.75 1.52
N ASP A 280 2.78 -13.03 1.20
CA ASP A 280 3.46 -13.46 -0.04
C ASP A 280 2.75 -12.93 -1.29
N PHE A 281 1.42 -12.96 -1.31
CA PHE A 281 0.63 -12.35 -2.38
C PHE A 281 0.93 -10.86 -2.54
N PHE A 282 0.93 -10.08 -1.46
CA PHE A 282 1.17 -8.63 -1.50
C PHE A 282 2.62 -8.21 -1.79
N LEU A 283 3.57 -9.15 -1.78
CA LEU A 283 4.93 -8.94 -2.28
C LEU A 283 5.00 -9.00 -3.82
N THR A 284 4.08 -9.70 -4.47
CA THR A 284 4.05 -9.81 -5.94
C THR A 284 3.60 -8.51 -6.60
N GLU A 285 4.01 -8.27 -7.86
CA GLU A 285 3.52 -7.13 -8.66
C GLU A 285 1.99 -7.10 -8.75
N ARG A 286 1.36 -8.27 -8.88
CA ARG A 286 -0.10 -8.40 -8.89
C ARG A 286 -0.71 -7.96 -7.56
N GLY A 287 -0.18 -8.43 -6.45
CA GLY A 287 -0.64 -8.02 -5.12
C GLY A 287 -0.45 -6.53 -4.86
N GLN A 288 0.64 -5.93 -5.36
CA GLN A 288 0.86 -4.49 -5.32
C GLN A 288 -0.22 -3.71 -6.09
N ARG A 289 -0.59 -4.17 -7.29
CA ARG A 289 -1.70 -3.59 -8.08
C ARG A 289 -3.05 -3.74 -7.37
N VAL A 290 -3.32 -4.89 -6.74
CA VAL A 290 -4.53 -5.09 -5.91
C VAL A 290 -4.55 -4.13 -4.74
N ALA A 291 -3.41 -3.95 -4.05
CA ALA A 291 -3.31 -3.05 -2.90
C ALA A 291 -3.63 -1.60 -3.27
N GLN A 292 -3.28 -1.13 -4.47
CA GLN A 292 -3.65 0.21 -4.94
C GLN A 292 -5.17 0.43 -4.93
N TYR A 293 -5.96 -0.55 -5.38
CA TYR A 293 -7.43 -0.46 -5.33
C TYR A 293 -7.98 -0.54 -3.90
N LEU A 294 -7.36 -1.34 -3.03
CA LEU A 294 -7.73 -1.41 -1.61
C LEU A 294 -7.46 -0.09 -0.89
N PHE A 295 -6.33 0.57 -1.18
CA PHE A 295 -6.02 1.90 -0.63
C PHE A 295 -7.07 2.93 -1.03
N LEU A 296 -7.50 2.97 -2.30
CA LEU A 296 -8.59 3.86 -2.73
C LEU A 296 -9.88 3.63 -1.92
N CYS A 297 -10.22 2.37 -1.62
CA CYS A 297 -11.37 2.07 -0.79
C CYS A 297 -11.19 2.57 0.64
N TRP A 298 -10.01 2.37 1.26
CA TRP A 298 -9.75 2.82 2.63
C TRP A 298 -9.69 4.34 2.77
N ASP A 299 -9.09 5.03 1.80
CA ASP A 299 -8.90 6.50 1.82
C ASP A 299 -10.22 7.27 1.69
N THR A 300 -11.29 6.63 1.20
CA THR A 300 -12.58 7.29 0.97
C THR A 300 -13.52 7.27 2.18
N VAL A 301 -13.07 6.78 3.33
CA VAL A 301 -13.96 6.56 4.49
C VAL A 301 -14.63 7.82 5.03
N ASP A 302 -13.94 8.95 4.91
CA ASP A 302 -14.43 10.25 5.38
C ASP A 302 -15.15 11.05 4.27
N ASN A 303 -15.25 10.48 3.06
CA ASN A 303 -15.97 11.09 1.94
C ASN A 303 -17.48 10.79 2.00
N ALA A 304 -18.25 11.53 1.21
CA ALA A 304 -19.68 11.28 1.04
C ALA A 304 -19.95 9.85 0.52
N PHE A 305 -21.05 9.25 0.96
CA PHE A 305 -21.42 7.87 0.59
C PHE A 305 -21.47 7.64 -0.93
N ALA A 306 -21.93 8.62 -1.72
CA ALA A 306 -21.93 8.54 -3.18
C ALA A 306 -20.50 8.42 -3.76
N THR A 307 -19.53 9.10 -3.17
CA THR A 307 -18.11 8.97 -3.53
C THR A 307 -17.56 7.60 -3.17
N GLN A 308 -17.88 7.09 -1.97
CA GLN A 308 -17.48 5.74 -1.56
C GLN A 308 -18.02 4.67 -2.51
N GLN A 309 -19.30 4.79 -2.88
CA GLN A 309 -19.94 3.88 -3.83
C GLN A 309 -19.29 3.96 -5.22
N ALA A 310 -18.95 5.16 -5.68
CA ALA A 310 -18.26 5.35 -6.96
C ALA A 310 -16.86 4.74 -6.98
N ILE A 311 -16.09 4.97 -5.92
CA ILE A 311 -14.73 4.41 -5.80
C ILE A 311 -14.76 2.90 -5.70
N ALA A 312 -15.69 2.32 -4.91
CA ALA A 312 -15.85 0.87 -4.85
C ALA A 312 -16.18 0.27 -6.24
N SER A 313 -17.02 0.94 -7.04
CA SER A 313 -17.33 0.51 -8.41
C SER A 313 -16.12 0.56 -9.35
N ILE A 314 -15.30 1.62 -9.25
CA ILE A 314 -14.03 1.76 -10.00
C ILE A 314 -13.04 0.68 -9.58
N CYS A 315 -12.92 0.40 -8.28
CA CYS A 315 -12.05 -0.66 -7.77
C CYS A 315 -12.46 -2.03 -8.30
N ILE A 316 -13.75 -2.36 -8.36
CA ILE A 316 -14.20 -3.61 -9.00
C ILE A 316 -13.80 -3.66 -10.48
N GLU A 317 -13.97 -2.57 -11.24
CA GLU A 317 -13.58 -2.54 -12.65
C GLU A 317 -12.07 -2.78 -12.83
N GLY A 318 -11.24 -2.19 -11.98
CA GLY A 318 -9.80 -2.43 -11.96
C GLY A 318 -9.42 -3.85 -11.54
N MET A 319 -10.07 -4.36 -10.49
CA MET A 319 -9.84 -5.71 -9.95
C MET A 319 -10.23 -6.80 -10.95
N LEU A 320 -11.32 -6.64 -11.69
CA LEU A 320 -11.70 -7.56 -12.76
C LEU A 320 -10.60 -7.69 -13.82
N ARG A 321 -9.93 -6.58 -14.17
CA ARG A 321 -8.83 -6.61 -15.14
C ARG A 321 -7.60 -7.31 -14.59
N VAL A 322 -7.27 -7.08 -13.31
CA VAL A 322 -6.14 -7.76 -12.64
C VAL A 322 -6.41 -9.26 -12.55
N ALA A 323 -7.61 -9.64 -12.10
CA ALA A 323 -7.96 -11.02 -11.88
C ALA A 323 -8.19 -11.81 -13.18
N ALA A 324 -8.60 -11.16 -14.27
CA ALA A 324 -8.67 -11.78 -15.59
C ALA A 324 -7.30 -12.22 -16.15
N GLU A 325 -6.19 -11.77 -15.55
CA GLU A 325 -4.86 -12.30 -15.87
C GLU A 325 -4.63 -13.71 -15.30
N VAL A 326 -5.47 -14.16 -14.35
CA VAL A 326 -5.41 -15.48 -13.68
C VAL A 326 -6.60 -16.33 -14.05
N TRP A 327 -7.80 -15.76 -13.88
CA TRP A 327 -9.08 -16.38 -14.20
C TRP A 327 -9.68 -15.76 -15.45
N GLY A 328 -8.82 -15.49 -16.44
CA GLY A 328 -9.28 -15.13 -17.77
C GLY A 328 -10.29 -16.15 -18.28
N PRO A 329 -11.08 -15.79 -19.29
CA PRO A 329 -11.95 -16.76 -19.93
C PRO A 329 -11.10 -17.98 -20.27
N GLU A 330 -11.57 -19.17 -19.89
CA GLU A 330 -11.01 -20.40 -20.44
C GLU A 330 -10.98 -20.24 -21.95
N GLU A 331 -10.03 -20.86 -22.66
CA GLU A 331 -9.94 -20.81 -24.12
C GLU A 331 -11.26 -21.22 -24.84
N GLY A 332 -12.28 -21.65 -24.09
CA GLY A 332 -13.69 -21.85 -24.48
C GLY A 332 -14.69 -20.72 -24.18
N GLY A 333 -14.28 -19.46 -23.97
CA GLY A 333 -15.17 -18.28 -23.96
C GLY A 333 -15.93 -18.00 -25.29
N GLY A 334 -15.97 -18.97 -26.19
CA GLY A 334 -17.13 -19.47 -26.97
C GLY A 334 -17.93 -18.52 -27.84
N SER A 335 -18.43 -17.38 -27.37
CA SER A 335 -19.38 -16.60 -28.17
C SER A 335 -18.70 -15.53 -29.03
N LYS A 336 -17.77 -14.78 -28.44
CA LYS A 336 -17.16 -13.61 -29.10
C LYS A 336 -15.98 -14.01 -29.97
N VAL A 337 -15.08 -14.85 -29.43
CA VAL A 337 -13.90 -15.34 -30.16
C VAL A 337 -14.30 -16.29 -31.28
N GLU A 338 -15.23 -17.23 -31.04
CA GLU A 338 -15.73 -18.12 -32.10
C GLU A 338 -16.55 -17.35 -33.15
N GLY A 339 -17.37 -16.37 -32.76
CA GLY A 339 -18.07 -15.48 -33.69
C GLY A 339 -17.11 -14.62 -34.52
N ILE A 340 -16.06 -14.09 -33.90
CA ILE A 340 -14.98 -13.37 -34.56
C ILE A 340 -14.21 -14.29 -35.51
N GLN A 341 -13.88 -15.50 -35.08
CA GLN A 341 -13.18 -16.48 -35.90
C GLN A 341 -14.04 -16.93 -37.09
N LYS A 342 -15.35 -17.13 -36.89
CA LYS A 342 -16.32 -17.38 -37.98
C LYS A 342 -16.38 -16.23 -38.97
N ILE A 343 -16.35 -14.97 -38.51
CA ILE A 343 -16.28 -13.79 -39.39
C ILE A 343 -14.95 -13.76 -40.16
N LEU A 344 -13.83 -14.03 -39.51
CA LEU A 344 -12.52 -14.09 -40.17
C LEU A 344 -12.46 -15.22 -41.20
N THR A 345 -12.91 -16.42 -40.84
CA THR A 345 -13.00 -17.57 -41.75
C THR A 345 -13.94 -17.29 -42.92
N TRP A 346 -15.10 -16.64 -42.70
CA TRP A 346 -15.98 -16.22 -43.78
C TRP A 346 -15.29 -15.21 -44.74
N LEU A 347 -14.51 -14.27 -44.19
CA LEU A 347 -13.72 -13.31 -44.97
C LEU A 347 -12.43 -13.89 -45.60
N GLU A 348 -12.10 -15.15 -45.33
CA GLU A 348 -10.92 -15.85 -45.86
C GLU A 348 -11.29 -16.93 -46.88
N VAL A 349 -12.41 -17.63 -46.65
CA VAL A 349 -12.91 -18.70 -47.54
C VAL A 349 -13.55 -18.13 -48.80
N ASP A 350 -14.13 -16.92 -48.73
CA ASP A 350 -14.65 -16.21 -49.90
C ASP A 350 -13.76 -14.98 -50.18
N PRO A 351 -12.81 -15.05 -51.13
CA PRO A 351 -11.94 -13.92 -51.46
C PRO A 351 -12.69 -12.74 -52.09
N ASN A 352 -13.99 -12.91 -52.38
CA ASN A 352 -14.87 -11.85 -52.87
C ASN A 352 -16.32 -12.11 -52.42
N PRO A 353 -16.65 -11.96 -51.11
CA PRO A 353 -18.01 -12.14 -50.62
C PRO A 353 -18.90 -11.21 -51.44
N ILE A 354 -19.86 -11.79 -52.17
CA ILE A 354 -20.56 -11.14 -53.28
C ILE A 354 -20.87 -9.66 -52.95
N GLY A 355 -20.20 -8.74 -53.66
CA GLY A 355 -20.43 -7.29 -53.55
C GLY A 355 -19.52 -6.50 -52.60
N LEU A 356 -18.52 -7.12 -51.94
CA LEU A 356 -17.58 -6.40 -51.06
C LEU A 356 -16.23 -6.10 -51.71
N THR A 357 -15.71 -4.88 -51.52
CA THR A 357 -14.40 -4.50 -52.06
C THR A 357 -13.23 -4.99 -51.17
N PRO A 358 -12.05 -5.28 -51.73
CA PRO A 358 -10.88 -5.70 -50.94
C PRO A 358 -10.49 -4.73 -49.82
N ASN A 359 -10.63 -3.42 -50.06
CA ASN A 359 -10.37 -2.37 -49.05
C ASN A 359 -11.38 -2.40 -47.90
N PHE A 360 -12.61 -2.84 -48.14
CA PHE A 360 -13.61 -3.01 -47.10
C PHE A 360 -13.33 -4.27 -46.27
N VAL A 361 -13.00 -5.39 -46.92
CA VAL A 361 -12.57 -6.63 -46.26
C VAL A 361 -11.37 -6.40 -45.35
N ASN A 362 -10.35 -5.67 -45.81
CA ASN A 362 -9.17 -5.33 -45.00
C ASN A 362 -9.51 -4.44 -43.80
N ARG A 363 -10.44 -3.49 -43.94
CA ARG A 363 -10.91 -2.67 -42.81
C ARG A 363 -11.69 -3.49 -41.79
N ILE A 364 -12.55 -4.42 -42.21
CA ILE A 364 -13.25 -5.33 -41.30
C ILE A 364 -12.26 -6.27 -40.62
N LYS A 365 -11.31 -6.87 -41.33
CA LYS A 365 -10.23 -7.67 -40.72
C LYS A 365 -9.44 -6.86 -39.70
N GLY A 366 -9.07 -5.62 -40.02
CA GLY A 366 -8.40 -4.70 -39.11
C GLY A 366 -9.23 -4.38 -37.86
N MET A 367 -10.53 -4.10 -38.03
CA MET A 367 -11.47 -3.83 -36.95
C MET A 367 -11.66 -5.04 -36.03
N VAL A 368 -11.90 -6.22 -36.61
CA VAL A 368 -12.11 -7.49 -35.90
C VAL A 368 -10.84 -7.94 -35.18
N ASN A 369 -9.68 -7.84 -35.83
CA ASN A 369 -8.39 -8.08 -35.18
C ASN A 369 -8.11 -7.05 -34.08
N GLY A 370 -8.52 -5.80 -34.27
CA GLY A 370 -8.50 -4.76 -33.23
C GLY A 370 -9.39 -5.12 -32.03
N MET A 371 -10.55 -5.72 -32.27
CA MET A 371 -11.46 -6.23 -31.24
C MET A 371 -10.91 -7.46 -30.51
N MET A 372 -10.15 -8.34 -31.19
CA MET A 372 -9.43 -9.43 -30.53
C MET A 372 -8.25 -8.94 -29.68
N LYS A 373 -7.55 -7.90 -30.15
CA LYS A 373 -6.43 -7.29 -29.44
C LYS A 373 -6.87 -6.35 -28.32
N ALA A 374 -8.12 -5.91 -28.31
CA ALA A 374 -8.66 -5.09 -27.24
C ALA A 374 -8.71 -5.95 -25.97
N LYS A 375 -8.04 -5.49 -24.90
CA LYS A 375 -8.16 -6.08 -23.56
C LYS A 375 -9.65 -6.29 -23.27
N LEU A 376 -10.03 -7.50 -22.84
CA LEU A 376 -11.41 -7.84 -22.49
C LEU A 376 -11.99 -6.74 -21.61
N SER A 377 -13.14 -6.21 -22.01
CA SER A 377 -13.80 -5.19 -21.20
C SER A 377 -14.20 -5.81 -19.85
N ALA A 378 -14.21 -5.03 -18.78
CA ALA A 378 -14.63 -5.54 -17.47
C ALA A 378 -16.04 -6.15 -17.49
N LYS A 379 -16.91 -5.68 -18.40
CA LYS A 379 -18.23 -6.25 -18.65
C LYS A 379 -18.18 -7.63 -19.31
N ASP A 380 -17.23 -7.85 -20.23
CA ASP A 380 -17.02 -9.16 -20.83
C ASP A 380 -16.51 -10.17 -19.77
N VAL A 381 -15.56 -9.76 -18.93
CA VAL A 381 -15.05 -10.57 -17.80
C VAL A 381 -16.18 -10.89 -16.80
N GLN A 382 -16.96 -9.89 -16.41
CA GLN A 382 -18.13 -10.06 -15.54
C GLN A 382 -19.10 -11.12 -16.08
N ARG A 383 -19.44 -11.03 -17.37
CA ARG A 383 -20.39 -11.95 -18.00
C ARG A 383 -19.84 -13.37 -18.03
N ASP A 384 -18.56 -13.54 -18.34
CA ASP A 384 -17.88 -14.84 -18.32
C ASP A 384 -17.92 -15.45 -16.92
N TRP A 385 -17.48 -14.71 -15.91
CA TRP A 385 -17.45 -15.17 -14.53
C TRP A 385 -18.84 -15.52 -14.00
N THR A 386 -19.85 -14.71 -14.32
CA THR A 386 -21.25 -15.01 -13.97
C THR A 386 -21.73 -16.29 -14.63
N ALA A 387 -21.37 -16.54 -15.89
CA ALA A 387 -21.74 -17.76 -16.60
C ALA A 387 -21.07 -19.00 -16.02
N ARG A 388 -19.83 -18.88 -15.55
CA ARG A 388 -19.08 -19.95 -14.88
C ARG A 388 -19.49 -20.16 -13.41
N GLY A 389 -20.25 -19.24 -12.82
CA GLY A 389 -20.50 -19.24 -11.38
C GLY A 389 -19.24 -18.96 -10.55
N LEU A 390 -18.23 -18.30 -11.15
CA LEU A 390 -16.98 -17.99 -10.49
C LEU A 390 -17.23 -17.07 -9.28
N LEU A 391 -16.52 -17.29 -8.18
CA LEU A 391 -16.76 -16.61 -6.90
C LEU A 391 -18.17 -16.82 -6.33
N GLY A 392 -18.88 -17.87 -6.77
CA GLY A 392 -20.18 -18.30 -6.25
C GLY A 392 -21.30 -17.29 -6.48
N ASP A 393 -21.11 -16.31 -7.37
CA ASP A 393 -22.17 -15.35 -7.70
C ASP A 393 -23.12 -15.96 -8.74
N THR A 394 -24.39 -16.04 -8.37
CA THR A 394 -25.46 -16.53 -9.25
C THR A 394 -26.30 -15.40 -9.87
N LYS A 395 -26.02 -14.11 -9.53
CA LYS A 395 -26.42 -12.85 -10.22
C LYS A 395 -26.38 -11.61 -9.31
N GLY A 396 -26.37 -11.76 -7.98
CA GLY A 396 -26.71 -10.68 -7.06
C GLY A 396 -25.65 -9.59 -6.93
N GLU A 397 -24.37 -9.98 -6.83
CA GLU A 397 -23.28 -9.04 -6.54
C GLU A 397 -22.84 -8.30 -7.80
N PHE A 398 -22.70 -9.02 -8.91
CA PHE A 398 -22.43 -8.42 -10.21
C PHE A 398 -23.58 -7.54 -10.72
N GLN A 399 -24.84 -7.88 -10.42
CA GLN A 399 -25.95 -6.99 -10.75
C GLN A 399 -25.88 -5.69 -9.93
N ALA A 400 -25.63 -5.78 -8.61
CA ALA A 400 -25.46 -4.59 -7.76
C ALA A 400 -24.33 -3.67 -8.25
N TRP A 401 -23.21 -4.26 -8.69
CA TRP A 401 -22.13 -3.51 -9.34
C TRP A 401 -22.59 -2.88 -10.66
N SER A 402 -23.28 -3.63 -11.52
CA SER A 402 -23.76 -3.13 -12.83
C SER A 402 -24.70 -1.93 -12.68
N ASP A 403 -25.67 -2.04 -11.77
CA ASP A 403 -26.66 -0.99 -11.46
C ASP A 403 -26.00 0.27 -10.91
N THR A 404 -24.90 0.12 -10.18
CA THR A 404 -24.10 1.24 -9.65
C THR A 404 -23.21 1.86 -10.73
N ARG A 405 -22.54 1.03 -11.55
CA ARG A 405 -21.57 1.47 -12.56
C ARG A 405 -22.24 2.27 -13.67
N GLN A 406 -23.39 1.83 -14.16
CA GLN A 406 -24.02 2.41 -15.34
C GLN A 406 -24.35 3.91 -15.19
N PRO A 407 -24.98 4.37 -14.10
CA PRO A 407 -25.16 5.81 -13.85
C PRO A 407 -23.84 6.58 -13.74
N LEU A 408 -22.85 6.04 -13.02
CA LEU A 408 -21.56 6.69 -12.80
C LEU A 408 -20.76 6.87 -14.10
N ALA A 409 -20.80 5.89 -15.00
CA ALA A 409 -20.18 5.97 -16.32
C ALA A 409 -20.77 7.10 -17.20
N HIS A 410 -21.98 7.58 -16.88
CA HIS A 410 -22.62 8.72 -17.52
C HIS A 410 -22.53 10.02 -16.70
N GLY A 411 -21.62 10.08 -15.71
CA GLY A 411 -21.41 11.26 -14.86
C GLY A 411 -22.56 11.54 -13.88
N LYS A 412 -23.48 10.59 -13.69
CA LYS A 412 -24.60 10.74 -12.75
C LYS A 412 -24.15 10.26 -11.38
N ILE A 413 -23.80 11.20 -10.51
CA ILE A 413 -23.65 10.92 -9.09
C ILE A 413 -25.04 10.54 -8.54
N PRO A 414 -25.19 9.43 -7.80
CA PRO A 414 -26.47 9.08 -7.20
C PRO A 414 -27.01 10.27 -6.39
N PRO A 415 -28.24 10.77 -6.66
CA PRO A 415 -28.83 11.88 -5.90
C PRO A 415 -29.02 11.47 -4.43
N ALA A 416 -29.25 12.37 -3.49
CA ALA A 416 -29.58 11.96 -2.12
C ALA A 416 -30.76 10.95 -2.10
N ALA A 417 -30.78 10.02 -1.15
CA ALA A 417 -31.88 9.06 -1.06
C ALA A 417 -33.19 9.80 -0.76
N GLU A 418 -34.21 9.57 -1.58
CA GLU A 418 -35.52 10.24 -1.46
C GLU A 418 -36.39 9.58 -0.38
N SER A 419 -36.11 8.31 -0.04
CA SER A 419 -36.76 7.57 1.02
C SER A 419 -35.79 6.69 1.81
N GLN A 420 -36.24 6.21 2.97
CA GLN A 420 -35.48 5.23 3.78
C GLN A 420 -35.29 3.90 3.03
N THR A 421 -36.28 3.49 2.23
CA THR A 421 -36.20 2.29 1.40
C THR A 421 -35.09 2.43 0.36
N ASP A 422 -35.01 3.57 -0.32
CA ASP A 422 -33.97 3.83 -1.33
C ASP A 422 -32.58 3.85 -0.69
N LEU A 423 -32.45 4.45 0.49
CA LEU A 423 -31.20 4.42 1.25
C LEU A 423 -30.78 2.98 1.57
N GLN A 424 -31.71 2.15 2.05
CA GLN A 424 -31.43 0.76 2.38
C GLN A 424 -31.02 -0.06 1.14
N VAL A 425 -31.67 0.15 -0.01
CA VAL A 425 -31.31 -0.49 -1.28
C VAL A 425 -29.87 -0.16 -1.65
N ARG A 426 -29.48 1.12 -1.56
CA ARG A 426 -28.11 1.54 -1.88
C ARG A 426 -27.07 1.01 -0.91
N LEU A 427 -27.39 0.97 0.39
CA LEU A 427 -26.52 0.35 1.39
C LEU A 427 -26.32 -1.14 1.11
N ASN A 428 -27.38 -1.86 0.74
CA ASN A 428 -27.28 -3.28 0.36
C ASN A 428 -26.43 -3.48 -0.90
N GLN A 429 -26.63 -2.65 -1.94
CA GLN A 429 -25.80 -2.67 -3.15
C GLN A 429 -24.33 -2.40 -2.84
N HIS A 430 -24.04 -1.40 -2.00
CA HIS A 430 -22.67 -1.10 -1.60
C HIS A 430 -22.02 -2.25 -0.84
N SER A 431 -22.72 -2.86 0.12
CA SER A 431 -22.23 -4.05 0.83
C SER A 431 -21.96 -5.23 -0.10
N ALA A 432 -22.81 -5.45 -1.10
CA ALA A 432 -22.60 -6.50 -2.11
C ALA A 432 -21.35 -6.23 -2.97
N ILE A 433 -21.12 -4.98 -3.38
CA ILE A 433 -19.91 -4.58 -4.12
C ILE A 433 -18.64 -4.79 -3.29
N LEU A 434 -18.66 -4.41 -2.00
CA LEU A 434 -17.52 -4.64 -1.10
C LEU A 434 -17.30 -6.13 -0.83
N ASN A 435 -18.36 -6.94 -0.75
CA ASN A 435 -18.25 -8.39 -0.61
C ASN A 435 -17.59 -9.01 -1.85
N LEU A 436 -17.97 -8.56 -3.04
CA LEU A 436 -17.35 -8.97 -4.30
C LEU A 436 -15.86 -8.63 -4.33
N LEU A 437 -15.48 -7.43 -3.85
CA LEU A 437 -14.08 -7.04 -3.71
C LEU A 437 -13.32 -7.98 -2.77
N ASN A 438 -13.88 -8.29 -1.60
CA ASN A 438 -13.29 -9.25 -0.66
C ASN A 438 -13.12 -10.63 -1.28
N LYS A 439 -14.11 -11.12 -2.03
CA LYS A 439 -14.04 -12.41 -2.73
C LYS A 439 -12.93 -12.42 -3.78
N MET A 440 -12.80 -11.37 -4.58
CA MET A 440 -11.72 -11.27 -5.57
C MET A 440 -10.35 -11.36 -4.91
N VAL A 441 -10.14 -10.63 -3.80
CA VAL A 441 -8.85 -10.66 -3.08
C VAL A 441 -8.60 -12.02 -2.44
N LEU A 442 -9.57 -12.60 -1.73
CA LEU A 442 -9.46 -13.94 -1.12
C LEU A 442 -9.16 -15.01 -2.17
N GLY A 443 -9.85 -14.97 -3.31
CA GLY A 443 -9.61 -15.90 -4.41
C GLY A 443 -8.19 -15.75 -4.98
N LEU A 444 -7.72 -14.51 -5.19
CA LEU A 444 -6.37 -14.25 -5.72
C LEU A 444 -5.26 -14.70 -4.77
N ILE A 445 -5.54 -14.74 -3.46
CA ILE A 445 -4.65 -15.30 -2.44
C ILE A 445 -4.67 -16.84 -2.46
N GLY A 446 -5.72 -17.46 -3.01
CA GLY A 446 -5.94 -18.91 -2.97
C GLY A 446 -6.59 -19.39 -1.67
N TYR A 447 -7.49 -18.59 -1.08
CA TYR A 447 -8.19 -18.95 0.16
C TYR A 447 -9.27 -20.03 -0.05
N GLU A 448 -9.27 -21.08 0.77
CA GLU A 448 -10.18 -22.25 0.67
C GLU A 448 -11.02 -22.48 1.95
N GLY A 449 -11.41 -21.43 2.67
CA GLY A 449 -12.13 -21.53 3.94
C GLY A 449 -13.54 -20.96 3.92
N GLU A 450 -14.11 -20.71 5.11
CA GLU A 450 -15.35 -19.94 5.22
C GLU A 450 -15.05 -18.43 5.32
N TYR A 451 -15.89 -17.61 4.71
CA TYR A 451 -15.82 -16.15 4.79
C TYR A 451 -17.15 -15.58 5.27
N VAL A 452 -17.17 -14.28 5.61
CA VAL A 452 -18.40 -13.58 5.96
C VAL A 452 -19.05 -13.00 4.72
N ASP A 453 -20.27 -13.43 4.42
CA ASP A 453 -21.05 -12.93 3.29
C ASP A 453 -21.73 -11.60 3.63
N HIS A 454 -21.01 -10.50 3.37
CA HIS A 454 -21.50 -9.14 3.61
C HIS A 454 -22.64 -8.73 2.67
N SER A 455 -22.92 -9.51 1.62
CA SER A 455 -24.04 -9.25 0.70
C SER A 455 -25.40 -9.63 1.32
N LYS A 456 -25.42 -10.47 2.36
CA LYS A 456 -26.64 -10.96 3.01
C LYS A 456 -26.86 -10.32 4.38
N ARG A 457 -28.14 -10.12 4.71
CA ARG A 457 -28.54 -9.58 6.02
C ARG A 457 -28.06 -10.51 7.15
N GLY A 458 -27.48 -9.92 8.20
CA GLY A 458 -26.94 -10.67 9.33
C GLY A 458 -25.53 -11.20 9.11
N TYR A 459 -24.93 -10.97 7.93
CA TYR A 459 -23.55 -11.33 7.59
C TYR A 459 -23.22 -12.78 7.96
N PRO A 460 -23.96 -13.76 7.40
CA PRO A 460 -23.75 -15.16 7.71
C PRO A 460 -22.39 -15.65 7.18
N PRO A 461 -21.78 -16.66 7.82
CA PRO A 461 -20.70 -17.42 7.21
C PRO A 461 -21.16 -18.08 5.92
N ALA A 462 -20.26 -18.19 4.95
CA ALA A 462 -20.45 -18.95 3.73
C ALA A 462 -19.15 -19.66 3.34
N PRO A 463 -19.21 -20.87 2.76
CA PRO A 463 -18.03 -21.52 2.21
C PRO A 463 -17.49 -20.67 1.04
N PHE A 464 -16.17 -20.53 0.95
CA PHE A 464 -15.56 -19.85 -0.17
C PHE A 464 -15.77 -20.68 -1.43
N PRO A 465 -16.35 -20.09 -2.50
CA PRO A 465 -16.61 -20.79 -3.74
C PRO A 465 -15.28 -21.02 -4.47
N ASN A 466 -14.89 -22.29 -4.59
CA ASN A 466 -13.68 -22.67 -5.30
C ASN A 466 -13.78 -22.23 -6.78
N PRO A 467 -12.73 -21.60 -7.34
CA PRO A 467 -12.67 -21.23 -8.74
C PRO A 467 -12.69 -22.42 -9.71
#